data_AF-A0A7V3WKR9-F1
#
_entry.id   AF-A0A7V3WKR9-F1
#
_cell.length_a   1.000
_cell.length_b   1.000
_cell.length_c   1.000
_cell.angle_alpha   90.00
_cell.angle_beta   90.00
_cell.angle_gamma   90.00
#
_symmetry.space_group_name_H-M   'P 1'
#
loop_
_entity.id
_entity.type
_entity.pdbx_description
1 polymer ?
#
loop_
_entity_poly.entity_id
_entity_poly.type
_entity_poly.pdbx_seq_one_letter_code
_entity_poly.pdbx_strand_id
1 'polypeptide(L)'
;MGIYNDLKGVSGLDAHHVGQKALMKEFIPGYDPDFAPSILVPRVGHTIRGPKGILSRNTRGITNARDLIARDIMELRRVYPDIPNVQLQKIIDKNKELYPEIRKGR
;
A
#
# COMPACT_ATOMS: atom_id res chain seq x y z
N MET A 1 5.32 -7.09 6.53
CA MET A 1 3.95 -6.67 6.15
C MET A 1 2.97 -7.17 7.21
N GLY A 2 1.80 -6.54 7.33
CA GLY A 2 0.88 -6.77 8.42
C GLY A 2 -0.14 -5.65 8.53
N ILE A 3 -0.80 -5.55 9.68
CA ILE A 3 -1.73 -4.46 9.97
C ILE A 3 -0.96 -3.19 10.35
N TYR A 4 -1.42 -2.01 9.89
CA TYR A 4 -0.72 -0.75 10.12
C TYR A 4 -0.39 -0.48 11.59
N ASN A 5 -1.36 -0.67 12.50
CA ASN A 5 -1.17 -0.39 13.91
C ASN A 5 -0.08 -1.27 14.56
N ASP A 6 0.10 -2.49 14.06
CA ASP A 6 1.12 -3.42 14.55
C ASP A 6 2.53 -3.11 14.00
N LEU A 7 2.60 -2.33 12.92
CA LEU A 7 3.85 -2.03 12.21
C LEU A 7 4.38 -0.63 12.49
N LYS A 8 3.53 0.34 12.85
CA LYS A 8 3.95 1.73 13.01
C LYS A 8 4.95 1.88 14.17
N GLY A 9 5.93 2.77 14.00
CA GLY A 9 6.91 3.09 15.05
C GLY A 9 8.20 2.27 15.03
N VAL A 10 8.40 1.39 14.03
CA VAL A 10 9.69 0.71 13.84
C VAL A 10 10.77 1.70 13.43
N SER A 11 11.86 1.77 14.19
CA SER A 11 12.95 2.73 13.93
C SER A 11 13.57 2.53 12.54
N GLY A 12 13.74 3.63 11.80
CA GLY A 12 14.33 3.63 10.46
C GLY A 12 13.40 3.19 9.33
N LEU A 13 12.20 2.70 9.64
CA LEU A 13 11.21 2.24 8.65
C LEU A 13 9.89 3.02 8.81
N ASP A 14 9.18 3.17 7.70
CA ASP A 14 7.82 3.69 7.71
C ASP A 14 6.85 2.56 7.33
N ALA A 15 5.68 2.52 7.99
CA ALA A 15 4.58 1.68 7.58
C ALA A 15 3.83 2.35 6.42
N HIS A 16 3.92 1.76 5.22
CA HIS A 16 3.22 2.20 4.03
C HIS A 16 1.92 1.42 3.85
N HIS A 17 0.78 2.10 3.81
CA HIS A 17 -0.52 1.52 3.42
C HIS A 17 -0.47 1.05 1.97
N VAL A 18 -0.73 -0.24 1.72
CA VAL A 18 -0.87 -0.77 0.36
C VAL A 18 -2.34 -0.66 -0.01
N GLY A 19 -2.68 0.36 -0.78
CA GLY A 19 -3.99 0.99 -0.80
C GLY A 19 -3.93 2.33 -0.06
N GLN A 20 -3.50 3.39 -0.75
CA GLN A 20 -3.40 4.73 -0.16
C GLN A 20 -4.70 5.15 0.57
N LYS A 21 -4.57 5.43 1.88
CA LYS A 21 -5.71 5.59 2.81
C LYS A 21 -6.80 6.56 2.38
N ALA A 22 -6.48 7.63 1.66
CA ALA A 22 -7.45 8.66 1.27
C ALA A 22 -8.51 8.08 0.32
N LEU A 23 -8.06 7.44 -0.76
CA LEU A 23 -8.95 6.80 -1.71
C LEU A 23 -9.59 5.52 -1.15
N MET A 24 -8.88 4.76 -0.32
CA MET A 24 -9.49 3.58 0.31
C MET A 24 -10.71 3.93 1.17
N LYS A 25 -10.71 5.09 1.85
CA LYS A 25 -11.89 5.58 2.59
C LYS A 25 -13.09 5.90 1.68
N GLU A 26 -12.83 6.31 0.45
CA GLU A 26 -13.88 6.60 -0.53
C GLU A 26 -14.43 5.30 -1.14
N PHE A 27 -13.57 4.32 -1.40
CA PHE A 27 -13.95 3.07 -2.07
C PHE A 27 -14.52 2.00 -1.15
N ILE A 28 -14.14 2.00 0.13
CA ILE A 28 -14.48 0.95 1.09
C ILE A 28 -15.24 1.58 2.26
N PRO A 29 -16.58 1.38 2.35
CA PRO A 29 -17.36 1.82 3.49
C PRO A 29 -16.80 1.26 4.81
N GLY A 30 -16.64 2.12 5.81
CA GLY A 30 -16.10 1.72 7.11
C GLY A 30 -14.60 1.42 7.13
N TYR A 31 -13.84 1.83 6.10
CA TYR A 31 -12.39 1.66 6.08
C TYR A 31 -11.72 2.32 7.30
N ASP A 32 -11.03 1.50 8.08
CA ASP A 32 -10.17 1.93 9.17
C ASP A 32 -8.68 1.86 8.75
N PRO A 33 -7.98 3.00 8.63
CA PRO A 33 -6.56 3.01 8.28
C PRO A 33 -5.66 2.38 9.34
N ASP A 34 -6.09 2.28 10.60
CA ASP A 34 -5.28 1.65 11.65
C ASP A 34 -5.28 0.12 11.52
N PHE A 35 -6.34 -0.45 10.95
CA PHE A 35 -6.47 -1.88 10.68
C PHE A 35 -6.22 -2.26 9.21
N ALA A 36 -5.69 -1.34 8.41
CA ALA A 36 -5.43 -1.58 7.00
C ALA A 36 -4.10 -2.33 6.74
N PRO A 37 -4.00 -3.14 5.67
CA PRO A 37 -2.74 -3.79 5.30
C PRO A 37 -1.64 -2.78 4.96
N SER A 38 -0.47 -2.99 5.56
CA SER A 38 0.72 -2.18 5.36
C SER A 38 1.99 -3.02 5.20
N ILE A 39 2.99 -2.40 4.57
CA ILE A 39 4.34 -2.93 4.44
C ILE A 39 5.34 -1.95 5.04
N LEU A 40 6.30 -2.46 5.81
CA LEU A 40 7.42 -1.66 6.28
C LEU A 40 8.39 -1.43 5.13
N VAL A 41 8.72 -0.17 4.91
CA VAL A 41 9.68 0.25 3.89
C VAL A 41 10.67 1.25 4.47
N PRO A 42 11.90 1.35 3.93
CA PRO A 42 12.81 2.43 4.28
C PRO A 42 12.16 3.81 4.11
N ARG A 43 12.55 4.77 4.95
CA ARG A 43 12.11 6.17 4.80
C ARG A 43 12.51 6.75 3.45
N VAL A 44 13.71 6.37 2.96
CA VAL A 44 14.20 6.69 1.61
C VAL A 44 13.36 5.94 0.58
N GLY A 45 12.67 6.68 -0.28
CA GLY A 45 11.67 6.14 -1.20
C GLY A 45 10.22 6.34 -0.74
N HIS A 46 9.99 6.67 0.54
CA HIS A 46 8.64 6.89 1.08
C HIS A 46 8.41 8.34 1.49
N THR A 47 9.12 8.80 2.52
CA THR A 47 9.05 10.16 3.05
C THR A 47 10.26 11.01 2.66
N ILE A 48 11.38 10.37 2.32
CA ILE A 48 12.62 11.00 1.87
C ILE A 48 12.85 10.60 0.40
N ARG A 49 13.21 11.56 -0.46
CA ARG A 49 13.47 11.28 -1.88
C ARG A 49 14.74 10.45 -2.04
N GLY A 50 14.63 9.28 -2.65
CA GLY A 50 15.76 8.41 -2.98
C GLY A 50 16.20 8.50 -4.45
N PRO A 51 17.18 7.68 -4.87
CA PRO A 51 17.65 7.61 -6.26
C PRO A 51 16.54 7.25 -7.25
N LYS A 52 15.57 6.43 -6.81
CA LYS A 52 14.38 6.08 -7.59
C LYS A 52 13.18 6.99 -7.28
N GLY A 53 13.40 8.17 -6.70
CA GLY A 53 12.35 9.10 -6.28
C GLY A 53 11.65 8.65 -5.00
N ILE A 54 10.35 8.93 -4.92
CA ILE A 54 9.44 8.43 -3.88
C ILE A 54 8.28 7.64 -4.51
N LEU A 55 7.58 6.84 -3.71
CA LEU A 55 6.30 6.26 -4.10
C LEU A 55 5.34 7.38 -4.53
N SER A 56 4.67 7.18 -5.67
CA SER A 56 3.67 8.11 -6.16
C SER A 56 2.61 8.37 -5.09
N ARG A 57 2.11 9.61 -5.05
CA ARG A 57 0.92 9.99 -4.28
C ARG A 57 -0.22 10.42 -5.18
N ASN A 58 0.00 10.36 -6.50
CA ASN A 58 -0.96 10.79 -7.50
C ASN A 58 -2.08 9.76 -7.60
N THR A 59 -3.31 10.24 -7.46
CA THR A 59 -4.54 9.47 -7.47
C THR A 59 -5.36 9.69 -8.74
N ARG A 60 -4.92 10.57 -9.65
CA ARG A 60 -5.63 10.87 -10.89
C ARG A 60 -5.80 9.63 -11.75
N GLY A 61 -7.05 9.36 -12.17
CA GLY A 61 -7.40 8.21 -13.02
C GLY A 61 -7.63 6.90 -12.26
N ILE A 62 -7.47 6.88 -10.93
CA ILE A 62 -7.82 5.73 -10.09
C ILE A 62 -9.28 5.87 -9.68
N THR A 63 -10.11 4.92 -10.11
CA THR A 63 -11.57 4.96 -9.87
C THR A 63 -12.08 3.86 -8.95
N ASN A 64 -11.21 2.92 -8.55
CA ASN A 64 -11.57 1.82 -7.67
C ASN A 64 -10.35 1.33 -6.84
N ALA A 65 -10.64 0.56 -5.79
CA ALA A 65 -9.63 0.06 -4.85
C ALA A 65 -8.63 -0.93 -5.48
N ARG A 66 -9.07 -1.71 -6.48
CA ARG A 66 -8.19 -2.66 -7.18
C ARG A 66 -7.08 -1.95 -7.93
N ASP A 67 -7.43 -0.92 -8.70
CA ASP A 67 -6.46 -0.14 -9.47
C ASP A 67 -5.50 0.62 -8.56
N LEU A 68 -6.00 1.10 -7.43
CA LEU A 68 -5.17 1.72 -6.40
C LEU A 68 -4.08 0.76 -5.88
N ILE A 69 -4.49 -0.44 -5.48
CA ILE A 69 -3.57 -1.45 -4.96
C ILE A 69 -2.59 -1.90 -6.05
N ALA A 70 -3.05 -2.10 -7.29
CA ALA A 70 -2.19 -2.45 -8.40
C ALA A 70 -1.10 -1.39 -8.63
N ARG A 71 -1.48 -0.10 -8.60
CA ARG A 71 -0.55 1.02 -8.69
C ARG A 71 0.45 1.00 -7.56
N ASP A 72 0.01 0.85 -6.31
CA ASP A 72 0.91 0.82 -5.15
C ASP A 72 1.91 -0.33 -5.24
N ILE A 73 1.49 -1.52 -5.70
CA ILE A 73 2.38 -2.66 -5.93
C ILE A 73 3.41 -2.38 -7.03
N MET A 74 3.01 -1.76 -8.15
CA MET A 74 3.95 -1.35 -9.19
C MET A 74 4.99 -0.35 -8.67
N GLU A 75 4.55 0.62 -7.88
CA GLU A 75 5.43 1.63 -7.29
C GLU A 75 6.38 1.02 -6.27
N LEU A 76 5.92 0.09 -5.43
CA LEU A 76 6.77 -0.66 -4.50
C LEU A 76 7.86 -1.43 -5.23
N ARG A 77 7.54 -2.11 -6.34
CA ARG A 77 8.54 -2.80 -7.19
C ARG A 77 9.57 -1.84 -7.77
N ARG A 78 9.11 -0.66 -8.21
CA ARG A 78 9.95 0.36 -8.82
C ARG A 78 10.93 0.93 -7.79
N VAL A 79 10.42 1.39 -6.65
CA VAL A 79 11.20 2.11 -5.63
C VAL A 79 12.03 1.16 -4.77
N TYR A 80 11.50 -0.02 -4.45
CA TYR A 80 12.14 -1.03 -3.60
C TYR A 80 12.26 -2.37 -4.35
N PRO A 81 13.19 -2.47 -5.32
CA PRO A 81 13.32 -3.66 -6.17
C PRO A 81 13.66 -4.93 -5.38
N ASP A 82 14.24 -4.77 -4.18
CA ASP A 82 14.67 -5.88 -3.33
C ASP A 82 13.53 -6.49 -2.52
N ILE A 83 12.32 -5.90 -2.54
CA ILE A 83 11.15 -6.53 -1.91
C ILE A 83 10.80 -7.79 -2.69
N PRO A 84 10.84 -8.98 -2.04
CA PRO A 84 10.53 -10.23 -2.75
C PRO A 84 9.09 -10.24 -3.26
N ASN A 85 8.88 -10.80 -4.46
CA ASN A 85 7.56 -10.98 -5.06
C ASN A 85 6.56 -11.67 -4.12
N VAL A 86 7.04 -12.63 -3.33
CA VAL A 86 6.22 -13.35 -2.35
C VAL A 86 5.65 -12.41 -1.29
N GLN A 87 6.39 -11.38 -0.86
CA GLN A 87 5.85 -10.40 0.09
C GLN A 87 4.78 -9.50 -0.53
N LEU A 88 4.99 -9.07 -1.79
CA LEU A 88 4.00 -8.29 -2.53
C LEU A 88 2.71 -9.09 -2.75
N GLN A 89 2.82 -10.38 -3.07
CA GLN A 89 1.68 -11.26 -3.22
C GLN A 89 0.89 -11.41 -1.92
N LYS A 90 1.58 -11.64 -0.79
CA LYS A 90 0.95 -11.76 0.53
C LYS A 90 0.13 -10.52 0.91
N ILE A 91 0.60 -9.31 0.59
CA ILE A 91 -0.17 -8.10 0.92
C ILE A 91 -1.32 -7.82 -0.04
N ILE A 92 -1.21 -8.25 -1.31
CA ILE A 92 -2.36 -8.26 -2.23
C ILE A 92 -3.45 -9.19 -1.68
N ASP A 93 -3.06 -10.39 -1.25
CA ASP A 93 -4.00 -11.38 -0.74
C ASP A 93 -4.65 -10.91 0.56
N LYS A 94 -3.87 -10.29 1.45
CA LYS A 94 -4.43 -9.70 2.68
C LYS A 94 -5.41 -8.56 2.41
N ASN A 95 -5.13 -7.72 1.42
CA ASN A 95 -6.09 -6.69 0.99
C ASN A 95 -7.39 -7.33 0.48
N LYS A 96 -7.32 -8.36 -0.36
CA LYS A 96 -8.52 -9.06 -0.86
C LYS A 96 -9.29 -9.76 0.26
N GLU A 97 -8.59 -10.29 1.27
CA GLU A 97 -9.20 -10.91 2.44
C GLU A 97 -10.01 -9.88 3.25
N LEU A 98 -9.42 -8.73 3.57
CA LEU A 98 -10.05 -7.71 4.41
C LEU A 98 -11.09 -6.86 3.67
N TYR A 99 -10.92 -6.64 2.37
CA TYR A 99 -11.81 -5.78 1.58
C TYR A 99 -12.30 -6.53 0.33
N PRO A 100 -13.37 -7.34 0.45
CA PRO A 100 -13.94 -8.08 -0.66
C PRO A 100 -14.35 -7.22 -1.86
N GLU A 101 -14.63 -5.93 -1.67
CA GLU A 101 -14.97 -4.95 -2.70
C GLU A 101 -13.85 -4.78 -3.73
N ILE A 102 -12.59 -5.03 -3.36
CA ILE A 102 -11.45 -5.06 -4.30
C ILE A 102 -11.67 -6.13 -5.38
N ARG A 103 -12.45 -7.18 -5.10
CA ARG A 103 -12.80 -8.23 -6.07
C ARG A 103 -13.82 -7.76 -7.13
N LYS A 104 -14.46 -6.61 -6.96
CA LYS A 104 -15.50 -6.10 -7.89
C LYS A 104 -14.97 -5.21 -9.03
N GLY A 105 -13.68 -5.24 -9.33
CA GLY A 105 -13.04 -4.36 -10.33
C GLY A 105 -13.07 -4.86 -11.79
N ARG A 106 -14.25 -5.06 -12.37
CA ARG A 106 -14.63 -4.92 -13.80
C ARG A 106 -16.03 -5.46 -13.98
#